data_AF-A0AAU0SUG6-F1
#
_entry.id   AF-A0AAU0SUG6-F1
#
_cell.length_a   1.000
_cell.length_b   1.000
_cell.length_c   1.000
_cell.angle_alpha   90.00
_cell.angle_beta   90.00
_cell.angle_gamma   90.00
#
_symmetry.space_group_name_H-M   'P 1'
#
loop_
_entity.id
_entity.type
_entity.pdbx_description
1 polymer ?
#
loop_
_entity_poly.entity_id
_entity_poly.type
_entity_poly.pdbx_seq_one_letter_code
_entity_poly.pdbx_strand_id
1 'polypeptide(L)'
;MTITITNGASRVVKVAVSSWKTDSNPSEDYFSIEQGNSDTWSRSDSRGYLMLVQDLAQTSEYYVSSSSKIVIEDDRVKDHGQTIRPLTSINQ
;
A
#
# COMPACT_ATOMS: atom_id res chain seq x y z
N MET A 1 9.13 9.47 8.24
CA MET A 1 8.51 9.77 6.93
C MET A 1 7.16 9.06 6.92
N THR A 2 6.27 9.41 5.99
CA THR A 2 4.89 8.94 6.02
C THR A 2 4.48 8.48 4.65
N ILE A 3 4.06 7.22 4.56
CA ILE A 3 3.40 6.67 3.38
C ILE A 3 1.91 6.93 3.55
N THR A 4 1.27 7.55 2.56
CA THR A 4 -0.17 7.76 2.55
C THR A 4 -0.79 6.87 1.49
N ILE A 5 -1.82 6.13 1.85
CA ILE A 5 -2.52 5.22 0.93
C ILE A 5 -3.99 5.59 0.93
N THR A 6 -4.49 5.96 -0.25
CA THR A 6 -5.89 6.33 -0.48
C THR A 6 -6.55 5.22 -1.30
N ASN A 7 -7.72 4.78 -0.84
CA ASN A 7 -8.57 3.90 -1.61
C ASN A 7 -9.51 4.72 -2.50
N GLY A 8 -9.19 4.80 -3.79
CA GLY A 8 -10.06 5.37 -4.83
C GLY A 8 -10.90 4.33 -5.57
N ALA A 9 -10.74 3.03 -5.27
CA ALA A 9 -11.47 1.94 -5.90
C ALA A 9 -12.93 1.90 -5.42
N SER A 10 -13.80 1.23 -6.17
CA SER A 10 -15.24 1.17 -5.89
C SER A 10 -15.63 0.22 -4.73
N ARG A 11 -14.68 -0.18 -3.91
CA ARG A 11 -14.77 -1.31 -2.96
C ARG A 11 -13.80 -1.14 -1.81
N VAL A 12 -13.96 -1.93 -0.75
CA VAL A 12 -12.98 -2.01 0.35
C VAL A 12 -11.71 -2.70 -0.14
N VAL A 13 -10.56 -2.09 0.12
CA VAL A 13 -9.25 -2.68 -0.15
C VAL A 13 -8.54 -2.98 1.17
N LYS A 14 -7.81 -4.09 1.23
CA LYS A 14 -6.96 -4.41 2.37
C LYS A 14 -5.51 -4.17 2.03
N VAL A 15 -4.80 -3.46 2.90
CA VAL A 15 -3.42 -3.06 2.66
C VAL A 15 -2.54 -3.44 3.83
N ALA A 16 -1.39 -4.02 3.55
CA ALA A 16 -0.32 -4.25 4.51
C ALA A 16 0.97 -3.62 4.01
N VAL A 17 1.77 -3.05 4.90
CA VAL A 17 3.08 -2.46 4.56
C VAL A 17 4.12 -3.07 5.45
N SER A 18 5.13 -3.69 4.83
CA SER A 18 6.30 -4.25 5.53
C SER A 18 7.01 -3.23 6.42
N SER A 19 7.88 -3.72 7.29
CA SER A 19 8.68 -2.89 8.16
C SER A 19 10.15 -3.28 8.20
N TRP A 20 10.99 -2.33 8.60
CA TRP A 20 12.36 -2.59 8.97
C TRP A 20 12.50 -2.58 10.49
N LYS A 21 13.55 -3.22 11.00
CA LYS A 21 13.92 -3.16 12.43
C LYS A 21 14.15 -1.74 12.95
N THR A 22 14.42 -0.79 12.06
CA THR A 22 14.60 0.64 12.34
C THR A 22 13.28 1.41 12.50
N ASP A 23 12.15 0.81 12.13
CA ASP A 23 10.82 1.38 12.34
C ASP A 23 10.36 1.16 13.79
N SER A 24 9.73 2.18 14.38
CA SER A 24 9.23 2.10 15.76
C SER A 24 7.80 1.59 15.77
N ASN A 25 7.57 0.44 16.43
CA ASN A 25 6.28 -0.24 16.56
C ASN A 25 5.47 -0.35 15.24
N PRO A 26 6.08 -0.83 14.15
CA PRO A 26 5.35 -0.96 12.89
C PRO A 26 4.34 -2.12 12.99
N SER A 27 3.09 -1.86 12.64
CA SER A 27 2.18 -2.96 12.27
C SER A 27 2.44 -3.35 10.81
N GLU A 28 2.43 -4.66 10.58
CA GLU A 28 2.51 -5.31 9.28
C GLU A 28 1.19 -6.04 8.93
N ASP A 29 0.15 -5.83 9.74
CA ASP A 29 -1.16 -6.43 9.54
C ASP A 29 -1.87 -5.82 8.34
N TYR A 30 -2.88 -6.52 7.83
CA TYR A 30 -3.79 -5.97 6.83
C TYR A 30 -4.78 -5.00 7.49
N PHE A 31 -4.83 -3.78 6.95
CA PHE A 31 -5.80 -2.76 7.30
C PHE A 31 -6.79 -2.58 6.16
N SER A 32 -8.09 -2.62 6.48
CA SER A 32 -9.15 -2.32 5.52
C SER A 32 -9.32 -0.82 5.37
N ILE A 33 -9.30 -0.33 4.12
CA ILE A 33 -9.58 1.06 3.79
C ILE A 33 -10.89 1.09 3.00
N GLU A 34 -11.90 1.76 3.54
CA GLU A 34 -13.18 1.99 2.85
C GLU A 34 -13.00 2.88 1.60
N GLN A 35 -13.95 2.80 0.67
CA GLN A 35 -13.93 3.63 -0.54
C GLN A 35 -13.87 5.12 -0.19
N GLY A 36 -12.96 5.85 -0.83
CA GLY A 36 -12.75 7.28 -0.65
C GLY A 36 -11.93 7.66 0.59
N ASN A 37 -11.63 6.70 1.47
CA ASN A 37 -10.83 6.94 2.66
C ASN A 37 -9.33 6.73 2.40
N SER A 38 -8.52 7.21 3.34
CA SER A 38 -7.08 7.05 3.32
C SER A 38 -6.54 6.72 4.70
N ASP A 39 -5.42 6.04 4.75
CA ASP A 39 -4.66 5.81 5.98
C ASP A 39 -3.16 6.08 5.76
N THR A 40 -2.40 6.10 6.85
CA THR A 40 -0.99 6.46 6.86
C THR A 40 -0.13 5.48 7.63
N TRP A 41 1.04 5.16 7.06
CA TRP A 41 2.06 4.34 7.70
C TRP A 41 3.27 5.19 8.00
N SER A 42 3.60 5.32 9.28
CA SER A 42 4.86 5.93 9.71
C SER A 42 6.01 4.96 9.45
N ARG A 43 6.96 5.40 8.63
CA ARG A 43 8.11 4.63 8.16
C ARG A 43 9.36 5.51 8.15
N SER A 44 10.48 5.02 8.68
CA SER A 44 11.69 5.82 8.93
C SER A 44 12.87 5.43 8.03
N ASP A 45 12.83 4.25 7.41
CA ASP A 45 13.91 3.75 6.57
C ASP A 45 13.83 4.29 5.15
N SER A 46 14.98 4.62 4.57
CA SER A 46 15.07 5.22 3.23
C SER A 46 15.11 4.20 2.10
N ARG A 47 15.30 2.91 2.39
CA ARG A 47 15.40 1.83 1.39
C ARG A 47 14.06 1.49 0.72
N GLY A 48 12.96 2.04 1.23
CA GLY A 48 11.62 1.71 0.79
C GLY A 48 11.08 0.43 1.43
N TYR A 49 9.91 0.03 0.96
CA TYR A 49 9.05 -0.97 1.59
C TYR A 49 8.28 -1.76 0.54
N LEU A 50 7.88 -2.96 0.93
CA LEU A 50 6.87 -3.75 0.24
C LEU A 50 5.48 -3.40 0.77
N MET A 51 4.55 -3.15 -0.14
CA MET A 51 3.13 -2.93 0.11
C MET A 51 2.33 -4.04 -0.56
N LEU A 52 1.49 -4.74 0.21
CA LEU A 52 0.53 -5.69 -0.30
C LEU A 52 -0.83 -5.02 -0.41
N VAL A 53 -1.47 -5.14 -1.56
CA VAL A 53 -2.86 -4.74 -1.81
C VAL A 53 -3.66 -5.99 -2.10
N GLN A 54 -4.60 -6.31 -1.23
CA GLN A 54 -5.56 -7.39 -1.41
C GLN A 54 -6.91 -6.80 -1.80
N ASP A 55 -7.34 -7.14 -3.01
CA ASP A 55 -8.70 -6.96 -3.53
C ASP A 55 -9.29 -8.34 -3.80
N LEU A 56 -10.61 -8.52 -3.63
CA LEU A 56 -11.43 -9.74 -3.81
C LEU A 56 -10.67 -11.08 -3.86
N ALA A 57 -10.02 -11.39 -4.99
CA ALA A 57 -9.34 -12.65 -5.28
C ALA A 57 -7.85 -12.49 -5.67
N GLN A 58 -7.29 -11.29 -5.57
CA GLN A 58 -5.90 -11.02 -5.94
C GLN A 58 -5.18 -10.24 -4.85
N THR A 59 -4.00 -10.74 -4.49
CA THR A 59 -3.02 -10.01 -3.71
C THR A 59 -1.89 -9.57 -4.62
N SER A 60 -1.69 -8.27 -4.75
CA SER A 60 -0.61 -7.66 -5.53
C SER A 60 0.41 -6.99 -4.62
N GLU A 61 1.68 -7.23 -4.89
CA GLU A 61 2.81 -6.65 -4.16
C GLU A 61 3.43 -5.50 -4.95
N TYR A 62 3.74 -4.41 -4.25
CA TYR A 62 4.34 -3.20 -4.83
C TYR A 62 5.53 -2.75 -4.00
N TYR A 63 6.53 -2.17 -4.67
CA TYR A 63 7.54 -1.36 -4.00
C TYR A 63 6.97 0.04 -3.74
N VAL A 64 7.17 0.57 -2.54
CA VAL A 64 6.83 1.95 -2.17
C VAL A 64 7.98 2.60 -1.39
N SER A 65 8.21 3.89 -1.62
CA SER A 65 9.15 4.68 -0.83
C SER A 65 8.55 5.07 0.52
N SER A 66 9.39 5.47 1.47
CA SER A 66 8.98 5.93 2.80
C SER A 66 8.15 7.21 2.82
N SER A 67 8.04 7.90 1.68
CA SER A 67 7.21 9.09 1.47
C SER A 67 6.21 8.93 0.32
N SER A 68 5.91 7.69 -0.10
CA SER A 68 5.01 7.42 -1.22
C SER A 68 3.58 7.90 -0.95
N LYS A 69 2.92 8.34 -2.02
CA LYS A 69 1.52 8.79 -2.02
C LYS A 69 0.74 7.89 -2.96
N ILE A 70 0.19 6.83 -2.39
CA ILE A 70 -0.45 5.75 -3.11
C ILE A 70 -1.94 6.03 -3.30
N VAL A 71 -2.42 5.84 -4.53
CA VAL A 71 -3.85 5.81 -4.84
C VAL A 71 -4.15 4.46 -5.49
N ILE A 72 -5.03 3.68 -4.87
CA ILE A 72 -5.51 2.40 -5.39
C ILE A 72 -6.82 2.67 -6.13
N GLU A 73 -6.85 2.37 -7.43
CA GLU A 73 -8.04 2.43 -8.29
C GLU A 73 -8.45 1.01 -8.69
N ASP A 74 -9.61 0.84 -9.32
CA ASP A 74 -10.14 -0.51 -9.63
C ASP A 74 -9.23 -1.36 -10.55
N ASP A 75 -8.42 -0.72 -11.41
CA ASP A 75 -7.59 -1.41 -12.41
C ASP A 75 -6.09 -1.08 -12.32
N ARG A 76 -5.69 -0.21 -11.39
CA ARG A 76 -4.31 0.29 -11.29
C ARG A 76 -3.98 0.85 -9.91
N VAL A 77 -2.68 0.92 -9.64
CA VAL A 77 -2.14 1.62 -8.47
C VAL A 77 -1.24 2.76 -8.95
N LYS A 78 -1.34 3.93 -8.32
CA LYS A 78 -0.52 5.10 -8.63
C LYS A 78 0.34 5.47 -7.42
N ASP A 79 1.59 5.86 -7.65
CA ASP A 79 2.44 6.54 -6.68
C ASP A 79 2.76 7.94 -7.19
N HIS A 80 2.45 8.97 -6.40
CA HIS A 80 2.60 10.37 -6.80
C HIS A 80 1.93 10.69 -8.15
N GLY A 81 0.79 10.05 -8.43
CA GLY A 81 0.04 10.22 -9.68
C GLY A 81 0.56 9.40 -10.87
N GLN A 82 1.69 8.71 -10.73
CA GLN A 82 2.25 7.83 -11.78
C GLN A 82 1.82 6.39 -11.55
N THR A 83 1.30 5.71 -12.58
CA THR A 83 0.94 4.30 -12.47
C THR A 83 2.16 3.43 -12.23
N ILE A 84 2.13 2.63 -11.17
CA ILE A 84 3.14 1.63 -10.85
C ILE A 84 2.63 0.23 -11.18
N ARG A 85 3.55 -0.68 -11.50
CA ARG A 85 3.23 -2.09 -11.77
C ARG A 85 3.52 -2.92 -10.53
N PRO A 86 2.75 -3.98 -10.27
CA PRO A 86 3.06 -4.91 -9.21
C PRO A 86 4.38 -5.63 -9.50
N LEU A 87 5.14 -5.94 -8.45
CA LEU A 87 6.30 -6.82 -8.49
C LEU A 87 5.86 -8.27 -8.70
N THR A 88 4.76 -8.64 -8.05
CA THR A 88 4.09 -9.93 -8.21
C THR A 88 2.60 -9.79 -7.92
N SER A 89 1.79 -10.66 -8.52
CA SER A 89 0.36 -10.76 -8.27
C SER A 89 -0.01 -12.22 -8.14
N ILE A 90 -0.64 -12.58 -7.02
CA ILE A 90 -1.08 -13.94 -6.72
C ILE A 90 -2.61 -13.93 -6.71
N ASN A 91 -3.20 -14.80 -7.54
CA ASN A 91 -4.62 -15.09 -7.45
C ASN A 91 -4.82 -16.08 -6.30
N GLN A 92 -5.65 -15.70 -5.32
CA GLN A 92 -6.00 -16.56 -4.18
C GLN A 92 -7.24 -17.40 -4.48
#